data_AF-A0A830BQ31-F1
#
_entry.id   AF-A0A830BQ31-F1
#
_cell.length_a   1.000
_cell.length_b   1.000
_cell.length_c   1.000
_cell.angle_alpha   90.00
_cell.angle_beta   90.00
_cell.angle_gamma   90.00
#
_symmetry.space_group_name_H-M   'P 1'
#
loop_
_entity.id
_entity.type
_entity.pdbx_description
1 polymer ?
#
loop_
_entity_poly.entity_id
_entity_poly.type
_entity_poly.pdbx_seq_one_letter_code
_entity_poly.pdbx_strand_id
1 'polypeptide(L)'
;ALHHTAEEKAAKALREKELELEAKFARTIELEKMVDDYKAEAEWLRGEVDYLERTKKTLRDMNKARRYADYAAGVEDDAESSYVDSGRAEPVRLACKVCDRRLATVLVWPCRHACVCTGCDAAVRVCPICGARKTWSIELKF
;
A
#
# COMPACT_ATOMS: atom_id res chain seq x y z
N ALA A 1 30.41 -69.38 -22.12
CA ALA A 1 29.03 -69.17 -21.63
C ALA A 1 28.99 -68.24 -20.41
N LEU A 2 29.59 -68.63 -19.26
CA LEU A 2 29.52 -67.84 -18.02
C LEU A 2 30.13 -66.43 -18.14
N HIS A 3 31.31 -66.28 -18.77
CA HIS A 3 31.94 -64.97 -18.99
C HIS A 3 31.07 -64.03 -19.84
N HIS A 4 30.51 -64.55 -20.94
CA HIS A 4 29.63 -63.78 -21.81
C HIS A 4 28.37 -63.29 -21.07
N THR A 5 27.74 -64.15 -20.26
CA THR A 5 26.57 -63.73 -19.45
C THR A 5 26.92 -62.71 -18.36
N ALA A 6 28.16 -62.72 -17.85
CA ALA A 6 28.62 -61.74 -16.87
C ALA A 6 28.89 -60.38 -17.55
N GLU A 7 29.50 -60.39 -18.73
CA GLU A 7 29.72 -59.21 -19.57
C GLU A 7 28.40 -58.54 -19.99
N GLU A 8 27.41 -59.33 -20.43
CA GLU A 8 26.08 -58.82 -20.79
C GLU A 8 25.36 -58.14 -19.62
N LYS A 9 25.43 -58.75 -18.42
CA LYS A 9 24.84 -58.15 -17.21
C LYS A 9 25.54 -56.86 -16.82
N ALA A 10 26.88 -56.81 -16.91
CA ALA A 10 27.65 -55.60 -16.65
C ALA A 10 27.32 -54.49 -17.66
N ALA A 11 27.22 -54.82 -18.95
CA ALA A 11 26.84 -53.87 -19.99
C ALA A 11 25.42 -53.32 -19.80
N LYS A 12 24.46 -54.17 -19.39
CA LYS A 12 23.10 -53.73 -19.07
C LYS A 12 23.08 -52.79 -17.86
N ALA A 13 23.77 -53.15 -16.78
CA ALA A 13 23.86 -52.32 -15.58
C ALA A 13 24.53 -50.96 -15.86
N LEU A 14 25.54 -50.92 -16.72
CA LEU A 14 26.18 -49.68 -17.15
C LEU A 14 25.19 -48.77 -17.89
N ARG A 15 24.45 -49.31 -18.87
CA ARG A 15 23.44 -48.55 -19.61
C ARG A 15 22.32 -48.01 -18.73
N GLU A 16 21.85 -48.80 -17.77
CA GLU A 16 20.85 -48.34 -16.80
C GLU A 16 21.37 -47.17 -15.97
N LYS A 17 22.66 -47.20 -15.60
CA LYS A 17 23.30 -46.09 -14.87
C LYS A 17 23.52 -44.86 -15.74
N GLU A 18 23.88 -45.03 -17.01
CA GLU A 18 23.99 -43.94 -17.97
C GLU A 18 22.66 -43.20 -18.14
N LEU A 19 21.56 -43.93 -18.34
CA LEU A 19 20.21 -43.34 -18.42
C LEU A 19 19.79 -42.63 -17.13
N GLU A 20 20.11 -43.20 -15.97
CA GLU A 20 19.85 -42.58 -14.67
C GLU A 20 20.62 -41.26 -14.50
N LEU A 21 21.89 -41.22 -14.94
CA LEU A 21 22.70 -40.02 -14.91
C LEU A 21 22.17 -38.96 -15.88
N GLU A 22 21.81 -39.32 -17.10
CA GLU A 22 21.20 -38.40 -18.07
C GLU A 22 19.92 -37.77 -17.53
N ALA A 23 19.04 -38.57 -16.91
CA ALA A 23 17.81 -38.05 -16.29
C ALA A 23 18.12 -37.08 -15.14
N LYS A 24 19.13 -37.37 -14.33
CA LYS A 24 19.59 -36.47 -13.25
C LYS A 24 20.19 -35.18 -13.80
N PHE A 25 21.01 -35.23 -14.84
CA PHE A 25 21.57 -34.03 -15.49
C PHE A 25 20.47 -33.16 -16.09
N ALA A 26 19.50 -33.75 -16.78
CA ALA A 26 18.34 -33.01 -17.30
C ALA A 26 17.58 -32.30 -16.18
N ARG A 27 17.37 -32.98 -15.05
CA ARG A 27 16.72 -32.39 -13.88
C ARG A 27 17.55 -31.28 -13.23
N THR A 28 18.87 -31.43 -13.15
CA THR A 28 19.75 -30.39 -12.63
C THR A 28 19.68 -29.12 -13.47
N ILE A 29 19.72 -29.25 -14.80
CA ILE A 29 19.60 -28.10 -15.73
C ILE A 29 18.25 -27.39 -15.55
N GLU A 30 17.17 -28.14 -15.43
CA GLU A 30 15.83 -27.58 -15.19
C GLU A 30 15.77 -26.79 -13.88
N LEU A 31 16.32 -27.35 -12.80
CA LEU A 31 16.35 -26.70 -11.49
C LEU A 31 17.26 -25.47 -11.47
N GLU A 32 18.41 -25.52 -12.14
CA GLU A 32 19.31 -24.37 -12.27
C GLU A 32 18.62 -23.21 -12.97
N LYS A 33 17.90 -23.48 -14.07
CA LYS A 33 17.11 -22.47 -14.77
C LYS A 33 16.05 -21.85 -13.86
N MET A 34 15.32 -22.66 -13.09
CA MET A 34 14.31 -22.15 -12.14
C MET A 34 14.95 -21.27 -11.06
N VAL A 35 16.14 -21.64 -10.56
CA VAL A 35 16.87 -20.85 -9.58
C VAL A 35 17.26 -19.49 -10.15
N ASP A 36 17.71 -19.44 -11.40
CA ASP A 36 18.08 -18.19 -12.06
C ASP A 36 16.87 -17.29 -12.29
N ASP A 37 15.73 -17.86 -12.72
CA ASP A 37 14.47 -17.12 -12.87
C ASP A 37 14.02 -16.50 -11.52
N TYR A 38 14.03 -17.27 -10.43
CA TYR A 38 13.64 -16.76 -9.12
C TYR A 38 14.63 -15.74 -8.54
N LYS A 39 15.93 -15.85 -8.83
CA LYS A 39 16.91 -14.84 -8.44
C LYS A 39 16.64 -13.51 -9.14
N ALA A 40 16.36 -13.53 -10.44
CA ALA A 40 16.02 -12.34 -11.20
C ALA A 40 14.75 -11.66 -10.66
N GLU A 41 13.71 -12.45 -10.34
CA GLU A 41 12.48 -11.92 -9.73
C GLU A 41 12.75 -11.31 -8.35
N ALA A 42 13.55 -11.97 -7.51
CA ALA A 42 13.90 -11.48 -6.18
C ALA A 42 14.71 -10.18 -6.23
N GLU A 43 15.62 -10.03 -7.20
CA GLU A 43 16.37 -8.80 -7.42
C GLU A 43 15.46 -7.65 -7.89
N TRP A 44 14.55 -7.94 -8.82
CA TRP A 44 13.56 -6.95 -9.28
C TRP A 44 12.66 -6.46 -8.14
N LEU A 45 12.08 -7.38 -7.37
CA LEU A 45 11.22 -7.05 -6.22
C LEU A 45 11.97 -6.23 -5.18
N ARG A 46 13.24 -6.55 -4.92
CA ARG A 46 14.08 -5.79 -3.99
C ARG A 46 14.28 -4.35 -4.48
N GLY A 47 14.52 -4.16 -5.77
CA GLY A 47 14.63 -2.82 -6.36
C GLY A 47 13.36 -1.99 -6.20
N GLU A 48 12.19 -2.60 -6.39
CA GLU A 48 10.90 -1.93 -6.21
C GLU A 48 10.65 -1.53 -4.74
N VAL A 49 10.96 -2.43 -3.79
CA VAL A 49 10.88 -2.13 -2.36
C VAL A 49 11.79 -0.96 -1.99
N ASP A 50 13.05 -0.97 -2.43
CA ASP A 50 14.00 0.11 -2.18
C ASP A 50 13.50 1.45 -2.73
N TYR A 51 12.92 1.46 -3.94
CA TYR A 51 12.34 2.65 -4.54
C TYR A 51 11.17 3.21 -3.71
N LEU A 52 10.24 2.33 -3.32
CA LEU A 52 9.09 2.70 -2.51
C LEU A 52 9.49 3.19 -1.11
N GLU A 53 10.48 2.57 -0.49
CA GLU A 53 11.01 2.99 0.81
C GLU A 53 11.66 4.36 0.76
N ARG A 54 12.47 4.64 -0.27
CA ARG A 54 13.05 5.98 -0.50
C ARG A 54 11.96 7.02 -0.71
N THR A 55 10.99 6.74 -1.57
CA THR A 55 9.87 7.64 -1.84
C THR A 55 9.07 7.94 -0.57
N LYS A 56 8.77 6.90 0.21
CA LYS A 56 8.07 7.01 1.51
C LYS A 56 8.86 7.83 2.52
N LYS A 57 10.19 7.67 2.57
CA LYS A 57 11.05 8.47 3.44
C LYS A 57 11.01 9.95 3.03
N THR A 58 11.21 10.26 1.74
CA THR A 58 11.14 11.63 1.23
C THR A 58 9.79 12.28 1.56
N LEU A 59 8.67 11.59 1.33
CA LEU A 59 7.35 12.11 1.65
C LEU A 59 7.14 12.34 3.15
N ARG A 60 7.69 11.48 4.02
CA ARG A 60 7.65 11.66 5.47
C ARG A 60 8.45 12.89 5.89
N ASP A 61 9.64 13.08 5.32
CA ASP A 61 10.51 14.21 5.65
C ASP A 61 9.93 15.53 5.13
N MET A 62 9.35 15.55 3.93
CA MET A 62 8.59 16.69 3.41
C MET A 62 7.40 17.05 4.30
N ASN A 63 6.64 16.06 4.77
CA ASN A 63 5.51 16.31 5.69
C ASN A 63 5.96 16.84 7.05
N LYS A 64 7.11 16.38 7.57
CA LYS A 64 7.70 16.91 8.80
C LYS A 64 8.18 18.36 8.59
N ALA A 65 8.91 18.63 7.51
CA ALA A 65 9.39 19.96 7.18
C ALA A 65 8.23 20.95 7.01
N ARG A 66 7.12 20.54 6.35
CA ARG A 66 5.90 21.33 6.27
C ARG A 66 5.32 21.65 7.65
N ARG A 67 5.24 20.66 8.55
CA ARG A 67 4.78 20.89 9.93
C ARG A 67 5.67 21.84 10.72
N TYR A 68 6.99 21.76 10.54
CA TYR A 68 7.93 22.71 11.16
C TYR A 68 7.82 24.11 10.56
N ALA A 69 7.58 24.22 9.24
CA ALA A 69 7.33 25.50 8.58
C ALA A 69 6.01 26.13 9.04
N ASP A 70 4.94 25.35 9.21
CA ASP A 70 3.68 25.82 9.80
C ASP A 70 3.88 26.29 11.25
N TYR A 71 4.75 25.61 12.02
CA TYR A 71 5.10 26.00 13.39
C TYR A 71 5.99 27.25 13.46
N ALA A 72 6.91 27.43 12.50
CA ALA A 72 7.81 28.57 12.41
C ALA A 72 7.13 29.83 11.82
N ALA A 73 6.20 29.65 10.88
CA ALA A 73 5.34 30.71 10.36
C ALA A 73 4.29 31.16 11.39
N GLY A 74 4.09 30.40 12.47
CA GLY A 74 3.27 30.74 13.63
C GLY A 74 4.05 31.38 14.79
N VAL A 75 5.28 31.87 14.60
CA VAL A 75 6.08 32.58 15.64
C VAL A 75 5.93 34.11 15.58
N GLU A 76 4.88 34.60 14.93
CA GLU A 76 4.25 35.88 15.25
C GLU A 76 2.74 35.66 15.32
N ASP A 77 2.30 35.00 16.38
CA ASP A 77 1.04 35.42 16.99
C ASP A 77 1.23 35.30 18.51
N ASP A 78 0.80 36.36 19.18
CA ASP A 78 0.78 36.46 20.62
C ASP A 78 0.18 35.18 21.20
N ALA A 79 0.65 34.77 22.37
CA ALA A 79 -0.01 33.76 23.15
C ALA A 79 -1.33 34.33 23.72
N GLU A 80 -2.25 34.78 22.85
CA GLU A 80 -3.67 34.77 23.15
C GLU A 80 -4.07 33.30 23.23
N SER A 81 -3.82 32.73 24.40
CA SER A 81 -4.66 31.69 24.95
C SER A 81 -6.10 32.17 24.80
N SER A 82 -6.76 31.73 23.74
CA SER A 82 -8.22 31.76 23.68
C SER A 82 -8.70 30.78 24.74
N TYR A 83 -8.71 31.25 25.98
CA TYR A 83 -9.73 30.87 26.92
C TYR A 83 -11.05 31.21 26.22
N VAL A 84 -11.53 30.26 25.42
CA VAL A 84 -12.90 30.24 24.94
C VAL A 84 -13.71 30.11 26.21
N ASP A 85 -14.24 31.24 26.67
CA ASP A 85 -15.35 31.24 27.59
C ASP A 85 -16.38 30.27 27.01
N SER A 86 -16.54 29.12 27.67
CA SER A 86 -17.43 28.04 27.25
C SER A 86 -18.90 28.50 27.23
N GLY A 87 -19.18 29.71 27.71
CA GLY A 87 -20.45 30.42 27.57
C GLY A 87 -20.61 31.32 26.33
N ARG A 88 -19.57 31.53 25.50
CA ARG A 88 -19.61 32.48 24.36
C ARG A 88 -19.25 31.92 22.98
N ALA A 89 -18.77 30.67 22.87
CA ALA A 89 -18.59 30.06 21.57
C ALA A 89 -19.96 29.67 20.99
N GLU A 90 -20.43 30.37 19.94
CA GLU A 90 -21.48 29.78 19.11
C GLU A 90 -20.97 28.39 18.66
N PRO A 91 -21.75 27.32 18.86
CA PRO A 91 -21.30 25.99 18.48
C PRO A 91 -20.95 26.03 16.99
N VAL A 92 -19.72 25.65 16.65
CA VAL A 92 -19.26 25.55 15.25
C VAL A 92 -20.30 24.72 14.51
N ARG A 93 -21.11 25.39 13.69
CA ARG A 93 -22.20 24.73 12.97
C ARG A 93 -21.57 23.86 11.91
N LEU A 94 -21.49 22.55 12.19
CA LEU A 94 -21.19 21.51 11.21
C LEU A 94 -22.32 21.45 10.19
N ALA A 95 -22.46 22.45 9.33
CA ALA A 95 -23.50 22.52 8.31
C ALA A 95 -23.08 21.76 7.05
N CYS A 96 -24.04 21.06 6.45
CA CYS A 96 -23.86 20.38 5.18
C CYS A 96 -23.56 21.39 4.07
N LYS A 97 -22.38 21.30 3.46
CA LYS A 97 -21.88 22.18 2.39
C LYS A 97 -22.60 22.06 1.05
N VAL A 98 -23.74 21.37 1.02
CA VAL A 98 -24.57 21.17 -0.18
C VAL A 98 -25.93 21.83 -0.01
N CYS A 99 -26.54 21.69 1.16
CA CYS A 99 -27.88 22.22 1.40
C CYS A 99 -27.96 23.29 2.48
N ASP A 100 -26.89 23.49 3.27
CA ASP A 100 -26.77 24.41 4.41
C ASP A 100 -27.91 24.35 5.46
N ARG A 101 -28.77 23.32 5.36
CA ARG A 101 -29.98 23.16 6.18
C ARG A 101 -29.84 22.10 7.27
N ARG A 102 -28.93 21.15 7.10
CA ARG A 102 -28.76 19.99 8.00
C ARG A 102 -27.34 19.88 8.48
N LEU A 103 -27.15 19.17 9.58
CA LEU A 103 -25.81 18.85 10.07
C LEU A 103 -25.05 17.95 9.09
N ALA A 104 -23.77 18.23 8.93
CA ALA A 104 -22.82 17.42 8.19
C ALA A 104 -22.47 16.19 9.02
N THR A 105 -23.27 15.14 8.87
CA THR A 105 -23.10 13.87 9.58
C THR A 105 -22.43 12.79 8.73
N VAL A 106 -21.93 13.12 7.53
CA VAL A 106 -21.33 12.12 6.63
C VAL A 106 -19.89 12.46 6.30
N LEU A 107 -19.03 11.48 6.54
CA LEU A 107 -17.61 11.47 6.18
C LEU A 107 -17.40 10.93 4.76
N VAL A 108 -16.68 11.67 3.93
CA VAL A 108 -16.38 11.34 2.53
C VAL A 108 -15.03 10.60 2.41
N TRP A 109 -15.03 9.35 1.95
CA TRP A 109 -13.79 8.58 1.71
C TRP A 109 -13.26 8.80 0.27
N PRO A 110 -11.94 8.99 0.07
CA PRO A 110 -10.82 8.80 1.02
C PRO A 110 -10.36 10.04 1.80
N CYS A 111 -10.90 11.23 1.51
CA CYS A 111 -10.40 12.48 2.09
C CYS A 111 -10.74 12.73 3.57
N ARG A 112 -11.68 11.96 4.14
CA ARG A 112 -12.11 12.02 5.55
C ARG A 112 -12.78 13.32 6.00
N HIS A 113 -13.19 14.19 5.07
CA HIS A 113 -13.98 15.38 5.42
C HIS A 113 -15.43 15.03 5.78
N ALA A 114 -15.89 15.45 6.96
CA ALA A 114 -17.29 15.42 7.37
C ALA A 114 -17.97 16.73 6.96
N CYS A 115 -18.56 16.76 5.77
CA CYS A 115 -19.01 18.02 5.14
C CYS A 115 -20.39 17.94 4.49
N VAL A 116 -21.04 16.77 4.50
CA VAL A 116 -22.35 16.56 3.87
C VAL A 116 -23.31 15.87 4.84
N CYS A 117 -24.61 16.10 4.70
CA CYS A 117 -25.64 15.37 5.46
C CYS A 117 -26.04 14.08 4.74
N THR A 118 -26.68 13.15 5.45
CA THR A 118 -27.20 11.89 4.88
C THR A 118 -28.13 12.10 3.69
N GLY A 119 -28.94 13.17 3.70
CA GLY A 119 -29.83 13.50 2.58
C GLY A 119 -29.11 13.98 1.31
N CYS A 120 -27.93 14.58 1.45
CA CYS A 120 -27.14 15.04 0.31
C CYS A 120 -26.10 14.01 -0.15
N ASP A 121 -25.79 13.02 0.68
CA ASP A 121 -24.69 12.08 0.43
C ASP A 121 -24.81 11.40 -0.93
N ALA A 122 -25.97 10.84 -1.28
CA ALA A 122 -26.16 10.11 -2.54
C ALA A 122 -25.88 10.95 -3.80
N ALA A 123 -26.13 12.27 -3.76
CA ALA A 123 -25.91 13.19 -4.87
C ALA A 123 -24.44 13.64 -5.00
N VAL A 124 -23.66 13.51 -3.93
CA VAL A 124 -22.27 14.01 -3.87
C VAL A 124 -21.32 12.96 -4.43
N ARG A 125 -20.67 13.27 -5.56
CA ARG A 125 -19.62 12.43 -6.19
C ARG A 125 -18.19 12.88 -5.87
N VAL A 126 -18.03 14.10 -5.40
CA VAL A 126 -16.75 14.75 -5.11
C VAL A 126 -16.87 15.52 -3.79
N CYS A 127 -15.83 15.49 -2.96
CA CYS A 127 -15.81 16.22 -1.69
C CYS A 127 -15.90 17.74 -1.94
N PRO A 128 -16.91 18.45 -1.37
CA PRO A 128 -17.03 19.91 -1.48
C PRO A 128 -15.86 20.69 -0.87
N ILE A 129 -15.08 20.08 0.02
CA ILE A 129 -13.96 20.72 0.71
C ILE A 129 -12.67 20.66 -0.12
N CYS A 130 -12.34 19.49 -0.67
CA CYS A 130 -11.01 19.26 -1.25
C CYS A 130 -11.01 18.67 -2.67
N GLY A 131 -12.18 18.53 -3.31
CA GLY A 131 -12.26 18.04 -4.69
C GLY A 131 -11.96 16.55 -4.89
N ALA A 132 -11.75 15.78 -3.82
CA ALA A 132 -11.47 14.34 -3.93
C ALA A 132 -12.72 13.56 -4.39
N ARG A 133 -12.55 12.63 -5.36
CA ARG A 133 -13.63 11.72 -5.79
C ARG A 133 -14.07 10.84 -4.61
N LYS A 134 -15.38 10.79 -4.36
CA LYS A 134 -15.98 9.94 -3.32
C LYS A 134 -16.08 8.51 -3.84
N THR A 135 -15.51 7.56 -3.10
CA THR A 135 -15.69 6.13 -3.38
C THR A 135 -16.78 5.52 -2.50
N TRP A 136 -16.82 5.88 -1.22
CA TRP A 136 -17.89 5.52 -0.28
C TRP A 136 -17.98 6.58 0.84
N SER A 137 -18.95 6.41 1.72
CA SER A 137 -19.27 7.34 2.80
C SER A 137 -19.63 6.62 4.09
N ILE A 138 -19.45 7.30 5.23
CA ILE A 138 -19.81 6.80 6.56
C ILE A 138 -20.67 7.86 7.27
N GLU A 139 -21.79 7.44 7.83
CA GLU A 139 -22.57 8.29 8.75
C GLU A 139 -21.93 8.30 10.15
N LEU A 140 -21.70 9.50 10.66
CA LEU A 140 -21.21 9.78 12.01
C LEU A 140 -22.41 9.91 12.95
N LYS A 141 -22.37 9.16 14.04
CA LYS A 141 -23.33 9.28 15.15
C LYS A 141 -22.65 10.06 16.28
N PHE A 142 -23.30 11.11 16.75
CA PHE A 142 -22.85 11.97 17.86
C PHE A 142 -23.73 11.74 19.08
#